data_AF-A0A1H9GPZ5-F1
#
_entry.id   AF-A0A1H9GPZ5-F1
#
_cell.length_a   1.000
_cell.length_b   1.000
_cell.length_c   1.000
_cell.angle_alpha   90.00
_cell.angle_beta   90.00
_cell.angle_gamma   90.00
#
_symmetry.space_group_name_H-M   'P 1'
#
loop_
_entity.id
_entity.type
_entity.pdbx_description
1 polymer ?
#
loop_
_entity_poly.entity_id
_entity_poly.type
_entity_poly.pdbx_seq_one_letter_code
_entity_poly.pdbx_strand_id
1 'polypeptide(L)'
;METIIARERTVEPGQQAARTKPKQGAAKYRMPKMPAEDAARQGRITLLAWNAIGRDAALVFLNTRSEALGGRPLDIATASNAGFALVEQAIAAQRPTTTSA
;
A
#
# COMPACT_ATOMS: atom_id res chain seq x y z
N MET A 1 -6.55 -41.68 -59.20
CA MET A 1 -5.63 -41.73 -60.35
C MET A 1 -5.06 -40.33 -60.49
N GLU A 2 -3.79 -40.03 -60.29
CA GLU A 2 -2.58 -40.82 -60.08
C GLU A 2 -1.49 -39.84 -59.59
N THR A 3 -0.65 -40.30 -58.65
CA THR A 3 0.79 -40.06 -58.38
C THR A 3 1.48 -38.91 -59.14
N ILE A 4 2.32 -38.06 -58.53
CA ILE A 4 3.80 -38.16 -58.48
C ILE A 4 4.33 -37.11 -57.47
N ILE A 5 4.78 -37.49 -56.27
CA ILE A 5 6.19 -37.65 -55.83
C ILE A 5 7.13 -36.49 -56.22
N ALA A 6 7.64 -35.75 -55.23
CA ALA A 6 9.05 -35.37 -55.06
C ALA A 6 9.16 -34.11 -54.21
N ARG A 7 9.56 -34.28 -52.95
CA ARG A 7 10.90 -33.86 -52.51
C ARG A 7 11.08 -34.13 -51.01
N GLU A 8 11.78 -35.22 -50.73
CA GLU A 8 12.43 -35.46 -49.46
C GLU A 8 13.30 -34.24 -49.11
N ARG A 9 13.01 -33.61 -47.97
CA ARG A 9 14.02 -32.82 -47.28
C ARG A 9 14.50 -33.64 -46.10
N THR A 10 15.60 -34.33 -46.33
CA THR A 10 16.55 -34.78 -45.32
C THR A 10 16.81 -33.61 -44.35
N VAL A 11 16.33 -33.74 -43.12
CA VAL A 11 16.73 -32.88 -42.01
C VAL A 11 17.84 -33.59 -41.26
N GLU A 12 19.08 -33.27 -41.60
CA GLU A 12 20.25 -33.73 -40.84
C GLU A 12 20.18 -33.19 -39.39
N PRO A 13 20.44 -34.05 -38.40
CA PRO A 13 20.43 -33.68 -36.98
C PRO A 13 21.76 -33.06 -36.58
N GLY A 14 21.73 -31.84 -36.04
CA GLY A 14 22.87 -31.29 -35.32
C GLY A 14 23.00 -29.79 -35.45
N GLN A 15 22.52 -29.06 -34.44
CA GLN A 15 23.26 -27.97 -33.83
C GLN A 15 22.56 -27.56 -32.51
N GLN A 16 22.86 -28.28 -31.42
CA GLN A 16 22.72 -27.67 -30.10
C GLN A 16 23.83 -26.63 -29.94
N ALA A 17 23.47 -25.39 -29.63
CA ALA A 17 24.02 -24.61 -28.50
C ALA A 17 23.79 -23.10 -28.70
N ALA A 18 22.83 -22.56 -27.95
CA ALA A 18 22.96 -21.22 -27.40
C ALA A 18 22.21 -21.18 -26.07
N ARG A 19 22.92 -21.54 -24.99
CA ARG A 19 22.48 -21.35 -23.61
C ARG A 19 22.28 -19.84 -23.41
N THR A 20 21.03 -19.39 -23.43
CA THR A 20 20.70 -17.99 -23.17
C THR A 20 21.02 -17.70 -21.70
N LYS A 21 21.89 -16.71 -21.49
CA LYS A 21 22.31 -16.23 -20.16
C LYS A 21 21.05 -15.86 -19.36
N PRO A 22 20.94 -16.21 -18.06
CA PRO A 22 19.80 -15.79 -17.26
C PRO A 22 19.76 -14.25 -17.22
N LYS A 23 18.60 -13.68 -17.54
CA LYS A 23 18.36 -12.24 -17.44
C LYS A 23 18.63 -11.81 -16.00
N GLN A 24 19.60 -10.91 -15.85
CA GLN A 24 19.98 -10.34 -14.56
C GLN A 24 18.75 -9.69 -13.90
N GLY A 25 18.60 -9.95 -12.60
CA GLY A 25 17.34 -9.90 -11.87
C GLY A 25 16.56 -8.59 -11.96
N ALA A 26 15.23 -8.72 -11.85
CA ALA A 26 14.33 -7.59 -11.69
C ALA A 26 14.81 -6.69 -10.54
N ALA A 27 15.02 -5.41 -10.84
CA ALA A 27 15.33 -4.41 -9.83
C ALA A 27 14.24 -4.47 -8.75
N LYS A 28 14.63 -4.75 -7.50
CA LYS A 28 13.70 -4.80 -6.37
C LYS A 28 13.10 -3.41 -6.21
N TYR A 29 11.79 -3.28 -6.40
CA TYR A 29 11.06 -2.03 -6.19
C TYR A 29 11.31 -1.54 -4.75
N ARG A 30 12.08 -0.47 -4.60
CA ARG A 30 12.31 0.20 -3.32
C ARG A 30 11.20 1.22 -3.13
N MET A 31 10.19 0.88 -2.34
CA MET A 31 9.24 1.88 -1.86
C MET A 31 9.99 2.93 -1.03
N PRO A 32 9.72 4.24 -1.24
CA PRO A 32 10.21 5.28 -0.34
C PRO A 32 9.84 4.93 1.09
N LYS A 33 10.84 4.89 1.98
CA LYS A 33 10.63 4.57 3.39
C LYS A 33 10.12 5.83 4.10
N MET A 34 8.99 5.72 4.80
CA MET A 34 8.45 6.81 5.61
C MET A 34 9.50 7.25 6.65
N PRO A 35 9.69 8.56 6.87
CA PRO A 35 10.55 9.07 7.94
C PRO A 35 10.15 8.49 9.30
N ALA A 36 11.12 8.24 10.16
CA ALA A 36 10.88 7.56 11.45
C ALA A 36 9.92 8.35 12.37
N GLU A 37 10.03 9.68 12.38
CA GLU A 37 9.11 10.58 13.09
C GLU A 37 7.67 10.44 12.59
N ASP A 38 7.47 10.45 11.28
CA ASP A 38 6.14 10.37 10.68
C ASP A 38 5.50 9.01 10.99
N ALA A 39 6.28 7.93 10.91
CA ALA A 39 5.83 6.58 11.28
C ALA A 39 5.46 6.49 12.78
N ALA A 40 6.23 7.14 13.66
CA ALA A 40 5.93 7.20 15.08
C ALA A 40 4.62 7.96 15.35
N ARG A 41 4.40 9.11 14.68
CA ARG A 41 3.13 9.85 14.75
C ARG A 41 1.97 9.01 14.23
N GLN A 42 2.15 8.32 13.10
CA GLN A 42 1.13 7.45 12.53
C GLN A 42 0.70 6.35 13.53
N GLY A 43 1.67 5.69 14.16
CA GLY A 43 1.39 4.67 15.18
C GLY A 43 0.65 5.25 16.38
N ARG A 44 1.13 6.39 16.91
CA ARG A 44 0.53 7.07 18.07
C ARG A 44 -0.92 7.50 17.81
N ILE A 45 -1.20 8.15 16.68
CA ILE A 45 -2.56 8.60 16.37
C ILE A 45 -3.51 7.44 16.10
N THR A 46 -3.01 6.35 15.49
CA THR A 46 -3.79 5.13 15.25
C THR A 46 -4.20 4.48 16.57
N LEU A 47 -3.26 4.31 17.51
CA LEU A 47 -3.54 3.76 18.83
C LEU A 47 -4.50 4.66 19.61
N LEU A 48 -4.34 5.98 19.55
CA LEU A 48 -5.22 6.93 20.22
C LEU A 48 -6.65 6.82 19.69
N ALA A 49 -6.83 6.81 18.36
CA ALA A 49 -8.14 6.67 17.75
C ALA A 49 -8.80 5.33 18.10
N TRP A 50 -8.06 4.22 18.04
CA TRP A 50 -8.58 2.90 18.44
C TRP A 50 -9.09 2.87 19.87
N ASN A 51 -8.35 3.46 20.81
CA ASN A 51 -8.76 3.48 22.20
C ASN A 51 -9.94 4.45 22.46
N ALA A 52 -10.08 5.51 21.67
CA ALA A 52 -11.10 6.54 21.89
C ALA A 52 -12.46 6.20 21.27
N ILE A 53 -12.47 5.69 20.04
CA ILE A 53 -13.69 5.49 19.24
C ILE A 53 -13.86 4.07 18.71
N GLY A 54 -12.94 3.16 19.02
CA GLY A 54 -12.98 1.77 18.61
C GLY A 54 -12.32 1.51 17.25
N ARG A 55 -12.09 0.22 16.95
CA ARG A 55 -11.25 -0.20 15.82
C ARG A 55 -11.78 0.24 14.45
N ASP A 56 -13.05 -0.04 14.20
CA ASP A 56 -13.68 0.16 12.90
C ASP A 56 -13.89 1.66 12.62
N ALA A 57 -14.47 2.38 13.59
CA ALA A 57 -14.68 3.82 13.51
C ALA A 57 -13.36 4.60 13.34
N ALA A 58 -12.29 4.19 14.03
CA ALA A 58 -10.97 4.79 13.84
C ALA A 58 -10.40 4.56 12.45
N LEU A 59 -10.58 3.36 11.89
CA LEU A 59 -10.09 3.05 10.55
C LEU A 59 -10.80 3.91 9.50
N VAL A 60 -12.12 4.04 9.61
CA VAL A 60 -12.92 4.92 8.75
C VAL A 60 -12.50 6.37 8.95
N PHE A 61 -12.48 6.86 10.19
CA PHE A 61 -12.16 8.25 10.50
C PHE A 61 -10.77 8.66 9.99
N LEU A 62 -9.73 7.91 10.30
CA LEU A 62 -8.36 8.27 9.94
C LEU A 62 -8.11 8.24 8.43
N ASN A 63 -8.80 7.36 7.70
CA ASN A 63 -8.61 7.19 6.26
C ASN A 63 -9.60 7.97 5.39
N THR A 64 -10.67 8.52 5.97
CA THR A 64 -11.68 9.28 5.23
C THR A 64 -11.31 10.76 5.20
N ARG A 65 -11.51 11.41 4.06
CA ARG A 65 -11.31 12.86 3.95
C ARG A 65 -12.32 13.59 4.85
N SER A 66 -11.84 14.48 5.70
CA SER A 66 -12.65 15.35 6.55
C SER A 66 -12.56 16.78 6.03
N GLU A 67 -13.71 17.37 5.68
CA GLU A 67 -13.77 18.77 5.24
C GLU A 67 -13.37 19.73 6.37
N ALA A 68 -13.76 19.42 7.62
CA ALA A 68 -13.42 20.22 8.79
C ALA A 68 -11.90 20.28 9.06
N LEU A 69 -11.17 19.23 8.70
CA LEU A 69 -9.71 19.18 8.84
C LEU A 69 -8.98 19.57 7.54
N GLY A 70 -9.72 19.82 6.45
CA GLY A 70 -9.15 20.16 5.14
C GLY A 70 -8.45 18.99 4.44
N GLY A 71 -8.63 17.75 4.88
CA GLY A 71 -7.88 16.60 4.36
C GLY A 71 -8.15 15.29 5.10
N ARG A 72 -7.34 14.27 4.81
CA ARG A 72 -7.42 12.96 5.47
C ARG A 72 -6.70 13.03 6.82
N PRO A 73 -7.33 12.65 7.95
CA PRO A 73 -6.74 12.85 9.28
C PRO A 73 -5.39 12.16 9.45
N LEU A 74 -5.18 10.98 8.86
CA LEU A 74 -3.89 10.29 8.95
C LEU A 74 -2.74 11.07 8.29
N ASP A 75 -2.99 11.68 7.13
CA ASP A 75 -1.97 12.48 6.43
C ASP A 75 -1.65 13.77 7.21
N ILE A 76 -2.69 14.40 7.78
CA ILE A 76 -2.55 15.62 8.59
C ILE A 76 -1.76 15.35 9.87
N ALA A 77 -2.10 14.27 10.58
CA ALA A 77 -1.44 13.90 11.84
C ALA A 77 0.02 13.50 11.66
N THR A 78 0.38 12.93 10.51
CA THR A 78 1.76 12.51 10.24
C THR A 78 2.63 13.67 9.77
N ALA A 79 2.07 14.60 8.97
CA ALA A 79 2.80 15.73 8.40
C ALA A 79 3.42 16.68 9.44
N SER A 80 2.81 16.85 10.61
CA SER A 80 3.32 17.78 11.63
C SER A 80 2.75 17.53 13.03
N ASN A 81 3.43 18.04 14.06
CA ASN A 81 2.92 18.02 15.45
C ASN A 81 1.64 18.86 15.61
N ALA A 82 1.51 19.97 14.88
CA ALA A 82 0.28 20.78 14.92
C ALA A 82 -0.91 20.02 14.31
N GLY A 83 -0.69 19.36 13.18
CA GLY A 83 -1.68 18.47 12.57
C GLY A 83 -2.05 17.30 13.48
N PHE A 84 -1.07 16.72 14.18
CA PHE A 84 -1.30 15.68 15.18
C PHE A 84 -2.27 16.16 16.28
N ALA A 85 -1.98 17.32 16.89
CA ALA A 85 -2.82 17.88 17.94
C ALA A 85 -4.25 18.23 17.46
N LEU A 86 -4.40 18.72 16.23
CA LEU A 86 -5.72 18.97 15.63
C LEU A 86 -6.54 17.68 15.50
N VAL A 87 -5.91 16.59 15.05
CA VAL A 87 -6.58 15.30 14.88
C VAL A 87 -6.90 14.68 16.23
N GLU A 88 -6.05 14.84 17.25
CA GLU A 88 -6.38 14.42 18.63
C GLU A 88 -7.66 15.08 19.15
N GLN A 89 -7.82 16.39 18.95
CA GLN A 89 -9.02 17.11 19.34
C GLN A 89 -10.26 16.61 18.60
N ALA A 90 -10.13 16.34 17.30
CA ALA A 90 -11.22 15.78 16.49
C ALA A 90 -11.62 14.37 16.96
N ILE A 91 -10.66 13.54 17.36
CA ILE A 91 -10.95 12.22 17.94
C ILE A 91 -11.66 12.35 19.29
N ALA A 92 -11.23 13.29 20.14
CA ALA A 92 -11.88 13.53 21.42
C ALA A 92 -13.36 13.94 21.25
N ALA A 93 -13.66 14.73 20.22
CA ALA A 93 -15.02 15.14 19.89
C ALA A 93 -15.90 13.98 19.36
N GLN A 94 -15.30 12.91 18.86
CA GLN A 94 -16.00 11.72 18.35
C GLN A 94 -16.26 10.65 19.40
N ARG A 95 -15.79 10.84 20.64
CA ARG A 95 -16.02 9.86 21.70
C ARG A 95 -17.52 9.67 21.88
N PRO A 96 -18.02 8.42 21.84
CA PRO A 96 -19.42 8.19 22.13
C PRO A 96 -19.70 8.71 23.52
N THR A 97 -20.69 9.60 23.65
CA THR A 97 -21.20 9.97 24.97
C THR A 97 -21.79 8.70 25.54
N THR A 98 -21.07 8.04 26.45
CA THR A 98 -21.61 6.93 27.22
C THR A 98 -22.66 7.53 28.15
N THR A 99 -23.86 7.76 27.61
CA THR A 99 -25.05 8.07 28.39
C THR A 99 -25.36 6.82 29.20
N SER A 100 -24.80 6.75 30.40
CA SER A 100 -25.21 5.79 31.41
C SER A 100 -26.61 6.19 31.85
N ALA A 101 -27.60 5.37 31.49
CA ALA A 101 -28.93 5.38 32.09
C ALA A 101 -28.90 4.67 33.45
#